data_AF-A0A4U6VIV1-F1
#
_entry.id   AF-A0A4U6VIV1-F1
#
_cell.length_a   1.000
_cell.length_b   1.000
_cell.length_c   1.000
_cell.angle_alpha   90.00
_cell.angle_beta   90.00
_cell.angle_gamma   90.00
#
_symmetry.space_group_name_H-M   'P 1'
#
loop_
_entity.id
_entity.type
_entity.pdbx_description
1 polymer ?
#
loop_
_entity_poly.entity_id
_entity_poly.type
_entity_poly.pdbx_seq_one_letter_code
_entity_poly.pdbx_strand_id
1 'polypeptide(L)'
;MLGEINKSLQASLKAAEPPQAPKDTSPEEIFEVLREIPRLAHADRLQAYSMLIRDERRFRSLMALPENMRKEWLLMEIGGI
;
A
#
# COMPACT_ATOMS: atom_id res chain seq x y z
N MET A 1 15.08 8.72 -45.73
CA MET A 1 14.42 7.54 -45.12
C MET A 1 15.03 7.10 -43.79
N LEU A 2 16.36 7.16 -43.56
CA LEU A 2 16.97 6.74 -42.28
C LEU A 2 16.70 7.68 -41.08
N GLY A 3 16.55 8.99 -41.33
CA GLY A 3 16.34 9.99 -40.27
C GLY A 3 14.96 9.92 -39.59
N GLU A 4 13.95 9.39 -40.27
CA GLU A 4 12.59 9.26 -39.73
C GLU A 4 12.49 8.10 -38.75
N ILE A 5 13.21 7.01 -39.01
CA ILE A 5 13.29 5.84 -38.12
C ILE A 5 13.92 6.25 -36.78
N ASN A 6 14.99 7.04 -36.81
CA ASN A 6 15.65 7.52 -35.59
C ASN A 6 14.72 8.46 -34.78
N LYS A 7 14.00 9.34 -35.47
CA LYS A 7 13.03 10.25 -34.82
C LYS A 7 11.85 9.49 -34.19
N SER A 8 11.37 8.43 -34.84
CA SER A 8 10.28 7.59 -34.34
C SER A 8 10.69 6.74 -33.13
N LEU A 9 11.92 6.24 -33.11
CA LEU A 9 12.48 5.50 -31.96
C LEU A 9 12.67 6.43 -30.75
N GLN A 10 13.19 7.64 -30.98
CA GLN A 10 13.34 8.66 -29.93
C GLN A 10 11.99 9.13 -29.37
N ALA A 11 10.96 9.25 -30.23
CA ALA A 11 9.61 9.58 -29.78
C ALA A 11 8.98 8.45 -28.94
N SER A 12 9.22 7.18 -29.32
CA SER A 12 8.71 6.01 -28.57
C SER A 12 9.41 5.84 -27.22
N LEU A 13 10.70 6.18 -27.13
CA LEU A 13 11.46 6.16 -25.88
C LEU A 13 11.05 7.29 -24.92
N LYS A 14 10.62 8.45 -25.44
CA LYS A 14 10.10 9.56 -24.62
C LYS A 14 8.68 9.36 -24.10
N ALA A 15 7.90 8.46 -24.70
CA ALA A 15 6.52 8.19 -24.30
C ALA A 15 6.41 7.18 -23.14
N ALA A 16 7.51 6.57 -22.73
CA ALA A 16 7.59 5.76 -21.53
C ALA A 16 8.12 6.65 -20.39
N GLU A 17 7.28 7.53 -19.85
CA GLU A 17 7.44 7.85 -18.43
C GLU A 17 7.49 6.51 -17.68
N PRO A 18 8.47 6.28 -16.79
CA PRO A 18 8.45 5.11 -15.95
C PRO A 18 7.07 5.08 -15.29
N PRO A 19 6.30 3.98 -15.40
CA PRO A 19 5.09 3.85 -14.59
C PRO A 19 5.55 4.15 -13.18
N GLN A 20 5.00 5.22 -12.57
CA GLN A 20 5.38 5.59 -11.21
C GLN A 20 5.34 4.30 -10.41
N ALA A 21 6.53 3.85 -9.96
CA ALA A 21 6.61 2.63 -9.20
C ALA A 21 5.56 2.77 -8.10
N PRO A 22 4.72 1.74 -7.86
CA PRO A 22 3.72 1.83 -6.81
C PRO A 22 4.42 2.39 -5.58
N LYS A 23 3.89 3.50 -5.04
CA LYS A 23 4.45 4.09 -3.83
C LYS A 23 4.37 3.02 -2.76
N ASP A 24 5.50 2.36 -2.52
CA ASP A 24 5.60 1.38 -1.45
C ASP A 24 5.18 2.11 -0.18
N THR A 25 4.15 1.60 0.48
CA THR A 25 3.64 2.21 1.71
C THR A 25 4.76 2.19 2.75
N SER A 26 5.09 3.36 3.30
CA SER A 26 6.17 3.43 4.29
C SER A 26 5.72 2.82 5.62
N PRO A 27 6.64 2.22 6.41
CA PRO A 27 6.30 1.72 7.74
C PRO A 27 5.66 2.77 8.65
N GLU A 28 6.09 4.02 8.55
CA GLU A 28 5.54 5.15 9.31
C GLU A 28 4.07 5.40 8.95
N GLU A 29 3.73 5.37 7.66
CA GLU A 29 2.35 5.54 7.18
C GLU A 29 1.44 4.41 7.69
N ILE A 30 1.92 3.16 7.68
CA ILE A 30 1.18 2.03 8.25
C ILE A 30 0.91 2.25 9.74
N PHE A 31 1.90 2.72 10.50
CA PHE A 31 1.75 2.94 11.93
C PHE A 31 0.79 4.10 12.23
N GLU A 32 0.84 5.18 11.47
CA GLU A 32 -0.07 6.32 11.59
C GLU A 32 -1.52 5.92 11.36
N VAL A 33 -1.79 5.17 10.29
CA VAL A 33 -3.13 4.61 10.03
C VAL A 33 -3.62 3.78 11.20
N LEU A 34 -2.78 2.91 11.75
CA LEU A 34 -3.16 2.11 12.90
C LEU A 34 -3.51 3.02 14.08
N ARG A 35 -2.70 4.08 14.33
CA ARG A 35 -2.89 5.09 15.39
C ARG A 35 -4.28 5.71 15.38
N GLU A 36 -4.82 5.98 14.20
CA GLU A 36 -6.15 6.57 14.02
C GLU A 36 -7.29 5.61 14.39
N ILE A 37 -7.06 4.30 14.42
CA ILE A 37 -8.10 3.33 14.77
C ILE A 37 -8.43 3.41 16.26
N PRO A 38 -9.65 3.85 16.63
CA PRO A 38 -10.01 4.03 18.01
C PRO A 38 -10.20 2.70 18.73
N ARG A 39 -9.85 2.64 20.02
CA ARG A 39 -10.06 1.47 20.89
C ARG A 39 -9.40 0.17 20.39
N LEU A 40 -8.35 0.26 19.57
CA LEU A 40 -7.47 -0.86 19.25
C LEU A 40 -6.40 -1.00 20.34
N ALA A 41 -6.33 -2.15 20.99
CA ALA A 41 -5.41 -2.37 22.09
C ALA A 41 -3.95 -2.27 21.63
N HIS A 42 -3.04 -1.96 22.55
CA HIS A 42 -1.63 -1.80 22.22
C HIS A 42 -1.01 -3.08 21.64
N ALA A 43 -1.34 -4.24 22.21
CA ALA A 43 -0.88 -5.54 21.71
C ALA A 43 -1.38 -5.81 20.28
N ASP A 44 -2.69 -5.65 20.06
CA ASP A 44 -3.34 -5.85 18.76
C ASP A 44 -2.73 -4.94 17.67
N ARG A 45 -2.43 -3.69 18.04
CA ARG A 45 -1.81 -2.70 17.16
C ARG A 45 -0.42 -3.14 16.70
N LEU A 46 0.41 -3.64 17.61
CA LEU A 46 1.74 -4.14 17.27
C LEU A 46 1.67 -5.41 16.41
N GLN A 47 0.71 -6.28 16.68
CA GLN A 47 0.49 -7.47 15.88
C GLN A 47 0.02 -7.13 14.46
N ALA A 48 -0.96 -6.23 14.34
CA ALA A 48 -1.41 -5.69 13.06
C ALA A 48 -0.26 -5.01 12.30
N TYR A 49 0.56 -4.20 12.97
CA TYR A 49 1.71 -3.55 12.36
C TYR A 49 2.70 -4.57 11.78
N SER A 50 3.07 -5.60 12.54
CA SER A 50 3.96 -6.68 12.09
C SER A 50 3.40 -7.45 10.89
N MET A 51 2.07 -7.62 10.83
CA MET A 51 1.38 -8.25 9.71
C MET A 51 1.39 -7.35 8.46
N LEU A 52 1.06 -6.07 8.60
CA LEU A 52 0.88 -5.13 7.49
C LEU A 52 2.20 -4.72 6.83
N ILE A 53 3.28 -4.57 7.60
CA ILE A 53 4.60 -4.21 7.05
C ILE A 53 5.19 -5.32 6.15
N ARG A 54 4.72 -6.56 6.30
CA ARG A 54 5.18 -7.73 5.52
C ARG A 54 4.34 -7.96 4.28
N ASP A 55 3.15 -7.37 4.20
CA ASP A 55 2.18 -7.62 3.13
C ASP A 55 1.42 -6.33 2.79
N GLU A 56 1.93 -5.63 1.78
CA GLU A 56 1.33 -4.39 1.29
C GLU A 56 -0.12 -4.60 0.80
N ARG A 57 -0.48 -5.81 0.33
CA ARG A 57 -1.86 -6.08 -0.12
C ARG A 57 -2.84 -6.05 1.04
N ARG A 58 -2.42 -6.48 2.23
CA ARG A 58 -3.24 -6.37 3.44
C ARG A 58 -3.44 -4.92 3.84
N PHE A 59 -2.40 -4.10 3.73
CA PHE A 59 -2.53 -2.66 3.99
C PHE A 59 -3.50 -1.99 3.01
N ARG A 60 -3.37 -2.28 1.71
CA ARG A 60 -4.33 -1.77 0.71
C ARG A 60 -5.75 -2.24 0.96
N SER A 61 -5.93 -3.48 1.44
CA SER A 61 -7.25 -4.01 1.82
C SER A 61 -7.83 -3.26 3.02
N LEU A 62 -7.01 -2.95 4.04
CA LEU A 62 -7.41 -2.12 5.18
C LEU A 62 -7.87 -0.72 4.73
N MET A 63 -7.16 -0.11 3.77
CA MET A 63 -7.50 1.21 3.22
C MET A 63 -8.77 1.21 2.36
N ALA A 64 -9.10 0.09 1.73
CA ALA A 64 -10.36 -0.07 1.00
C ALA A 64 -11.59 -0.19 1.92
N LEU A 65 -11.39 -0.50 3.20
CA LEU A 65 -12.47 -0.62 4.17
C LEU A 65 -12.87 0.75 4.76
N PRO A 66 -14.17 0.96 5.03
CA PRO A 66 -14.62 2.13 5.77
C PRO A 66 -14.10 2.08 7.22
N GLU A 67 -13.86 3.25 7.82
CA GLU A 67 -13.19 3.37 9.13
C GLU A 67 -13.84 2.55 10.25
N ASN A 68 -15.17 2.44 10.24
CA ASN A 68 -15.92 1.67 11.23
C ASN A 68 -15.68 0.16 11.15
N MET A 69 -15.22 -0.36 10.01
CA MET A 69 -14.95 -1.79 9.81
C MET A 69 -13.48 -2.15 9.98
N ARG A 70 -12.57 -1.18 9.88
CA ARG A 70 -11.10 -1.41 9.96
C ARG A 70 -10.69 -2.14 11.23
N LYS A 71 -11.25 -1.75 12.37
CA LYS A 71 -10.95 -2.40 13.66
C LYS A 71 -11.37 -3.87 13.67
N GLU A 72 -12.63 -4.14 13.32
CA GLU A 72 -13.17 -5.51 13.37
C GLU A 72 -12.42 -6.43 12.41
N TRP A 73 -12.13 -5.95 11.20
CA TRP A 73 -11.33 -6.69 10.24
C TRP A 73 -9.92 -6.99 10.78
N LEU A 74 -9.22 -6.01 11.37
CA LEU A 74 -7.91 -6.26 11.97
C LEU A 74 -7.96 -7.33 13.06
N LEU A 75 -8.98 -7.30 13.93
CA LEU A 75 -9.14 -8.30 14.99
C LEU A 75 -9.39 -9.70 14.41
N MET A 76 -10.10 -9.81 13.29
CA MET A 76 -10.29 -11.08 12.57
C MET A 76 -8.99 -11.60 11.95
N GLU A 77 -8.15 -10.72 11.41
CA GLU A 77 -6.88 -11.10 10.79
C GLU A 77 -5.81 -11.50 11.80
N ILE A 78 -5.71 -10.77 12.92
CA ILE A 78 -4.70 -11.06 13.96
C ILE A 78 -5.16 -12.13 14.95
N GLY A 79 -6.47 -12.30 15.13
CA GLY A 79 -7.10 -13.30 16.00
C GLY A 79 -7.71 -14.48 15.23
N GLY A 80 -7.44 -14.58 13.93
CA GLY A 80 -7.98 -15.62 13.05
C GLY A 80 -7.34 -16.98 13.24
N ILE A 81 -8.01 -17.79 14.08
CA ILE A 81 -7.85 -19.23 14.40
C ILE A 81 -6.70 -19.58 15.34
#